data_AF-A0A6A6R0Z5-F1
#
_entry.id   AF-A0A6A6R0Z5-F1
#
_cell.length_a   1.000
_cell.length_b   1.000
_cell.length_c   1.000
_cell.angle_alpha   90.00
_cell.angle_beta   90.00
_cell.angle_gamma   90.00
#
_symmetry.space_group_name_H-M   'P 1'
#
loop_
_entity.id
_entity.type
_entity.pdbx_description
1 polymer ?
#
loop_
_entity_poly.entity_id
_entity_poly.type
_entity_poly.pdbx_seq_one_letter_code
_entity_poly.pdbx_strand_id
1 'polypeptide(L)'
;MRLFLIRHGETVDNVAQLYAGSRDSELTNHGFQQATRLGRHLNVTGHRFSHVFSSHLQRAFRTAELILEAQASTVSTNDERLQVKRLPLLMEQDFGFFEGKKWYQKPPGGAKSGKEAHRDENVNTPGFVDMETKESMAERMDAFLDEHLIPLLDDRPLDDKRSVAIVSHGIILSVLWRRLLARLPPKSVTPSVQVLETSRSFQLEHLGGWSNTGYLELSLQKQPSPPPQNEVKDDSSTSLEVGLAKTDELPEEIPPRVATTRILHEWTTVIETVNGKSHLQGFKRTGGGVGSAKYDAGQKTLDTFFKRRRIS
;
A
#
# COMPACT_ATOMS: atom_id res chain seq x y z
N MET A 1 13.45 9.96 1.41
CA MET A 1 11.99 9.78 1.25
C MET A 1 11.44 9.00 2.43
N ARG A 2 10.26 9.36 2.92
CA ARG A 2 9.46 8.53 3.83
C ARG A 2 8.36 7.83 3.05
N LEU A 3 8.16 6.53 3.24
CA LEU A 3 7.12 5.76 2.56
C LEU A 3 6.23 5.07 3.58
N PHE A 4 4.92 5.24 3.42
CA PHE A 4 3.90 4.67 4.28
C PHE A 4 3.05 3.70 3.49
N LEU A 5 2.99 2.43 3.94
CA LEU A 5 1.99 1.46 3.48
C LEU A 5 0.91 1.35 4.54
N ILE A 6 -0.34 1.64 4.19
CA ILE A 6 -1.43 1.83 5.16
C ILE A 6 -2.60 0.93 4.76
N ARG A 7 -3.06 0.09 5.70
CA ARG A 7 -4.30 -0.66 5.47
C ARG A 7 -5.52 0.23 5.72
N HIS A 8 -6.56 0.09 4.91
CA HIS A 8 -7.85 0.78 5.10
C HIS A 8 -8.47 0.55 6.51
N GLY A 9 -9.38 1.44 6.92
CA GLY A 9 -10.19 1.30 8.13
C GLY A 9 -11.16 0.12 8.09
N GLU A 10 -11.67 -0.31 9.24
CA GLU A 10 -12.61 -1.43 9.35
C GLU A 10 -13.85 -1.26 8.47
N THR A 11 -14.27 -2.33 7.80
CA THR A 11 -15.48 -2.36 6.96
C THR A 11 -16.56 -3.28 7.52
N VAL A 12 -17.79 -3.12 7.02
CA VAL A 12 -18.91 -4.01 7.38
C VAL A 12 -18.58 -5.48 7.07
N ASP A 13 -17.89 -5.75 5.94
CA ASP A 13 -17.48 -7.11 5.56
C ASP A 13 -16.33 -7.64 6.45
N ASN A 14 -15.46 -6.76 6.97
CA ASN A 14 -14.48 -7.18 7.99
C ASN A 14 -15.19 -7.63 9.27
N VAL A 15 -16.20 -6.89 9.74
CA VAL A 15 -16.98 -7.27 10.92
C VAL A 15 -17.75 -8.57 10.69
N ALA A 16 -18.32 -8.75 9.50
CA ALA A 16 -19.06 -9.95 9.13
C ALA A 16 -18.16 -11.15 8.74
N GLN A 17 -16.83 -10.96 8.73
CA GLN A 17 -15.84 -11.98 8.36
C GLN A 17 -16.07 -12.54 6.96
N LEU A 18 -16.37 -11.65 6.00
CA LEU A 18 -16.58 -12.00 4.60
C LEU A 18 -15.31 -11.75 3.79
N TYR A 19 -15.09 -12.55 2.74
CA TYR A 19 -14.12 -12.22 1.70
C TYR A 19 -14.56 -10.93 1.01
N ALA A 20 -13.65 -9.97 0.96
CA ALA A 20 -13.88 -8.65 0.39
C ALA A 20 -12.62 -8.20 -0.33
N GLY A 21 -12.46 -8.72 -1.54
CA GLY A 21 -11.37 -8.43 -2.45
C GLY A 21 -11.75 -7.30 -3.38
N SER A 22 -12.36 -7.66 -4.51
CA SER A 22 -12.94 -6.76 -5.50
C SER A 22 -14.29 -6.16 -5.06
N ARG A 23 -14.97 -6.80 -4.10
CA ARG A 23 -16.22 -6.29 -3.50
C ARG A 23 -15.99 -4.97 -2.78
N ASP A 24 -16.77 -3.95 -3.13
CA ASP A 24 -16.61 -2.61 -2.55
C ASP A 24 -17.41 -2.44 -1.23
N SER A 25 -16.87 -2.99 -0.14
CA SER A 25 -17.45 -2.85 1.20
C SER A 25 -17.16 -1.48 1.82
N GLU A 26 -18.15 -0.91 2.51
CA GLU A 26 -18.07 0.40 3.16
C GLU A 26 -17.38 0.35 4.52
N LEU A 27 -16.75 1.46 4.91
CA LEU A 27 -16.24 1.63 6.27
C LEU A 27 -17.40 1.54 7.28
N THR A 28 -17.13 0.94 8.43
CA THR A 28 -18.02 1.07 9.58
C THR A 28 -17.85 2.44 10.23
N ASN A 29 -18.76 2.83 11.13
CA ASN A 29 -18.55 4.00 11.99
C ASN A 29 -17.23 3.92 12.78
N HIS A 30 -16.89 2.71 13.27
CA HIS A 30 -15.62 2.47 13.93
C HIS A 30 -14.44 2.60 12.96
N GLY A 31 -14.52 2.06 11.74
CA GLY A 31 -13.50 2.17 10.71
C GLY A 31 -13.26 3.61 10.24
N PHE A 32 -14.32 4.41 10.13
CA PHE A 32 -14.22 5.85 9.87
C PHE A 32 -13.42 6.55 10.97
N GLN A 33 -13.76 6.29 12.25
CA GLN A 33 -13.05 6.87 13.39
C GLN A 33 -11.59 6.40 13.46
N GLN A 34 -11.29 5.14 13.12
CA GLN A 34 -9.91 4.65 13.00
C GLN A 34 -9.11 5.51 11.99
N ALA A 35 -9.68 5.73 10.80
CA ALA A 35 -9.05 6.51 9.73
C ALA A 35 -8.87 7.98 10.11
N THR A 36 -9.87 8.60 10.74
CA THR A 36 -9.76 9.98 11.25
C THR A 36 -8.64 10.10 12.30
N ARG A 37 -8.53 9.13 13.23
CA ARG A 37 -7.48 9.12 14.25
C ARG A 37 -6.09 8.92 13.63
N LEU A 38 -5.97 8.06 12.63
CA LEU A 38 -4.73 7.88 11.88
C LEU A 38 -4.31 9.19 11.21
N GLY A 39 -5.22 9.87 10.51
CA GLY A 39 -4.95 11.17 9.88
C GLY A 39 -4.45 12.22 10.87
N ARG A 40 -5.10 12.34 12.03
CA ARG A 40 -4.66 13.24 13.11
C ARG A 40 -3.30 12.86 13.67
N HIS A 41 -3.06 11.57 13.89
CA HIS A 41 -1.79 11.08 14.41
C HIS A 41 -0.64 11.43 13.48
N LEU A 42 -0.74 11.06 12.20
CA LEU A 42 0.27 11.35 11.19
C LEU A 42 0.49 12.86 11.01
N ASN A 43 -0.58 13.65 11.15
CA ASN A 43 -0.48 15.10 11.14
C ASN A 43 0.37 15.62 12.32
N VAL A 44 0.05 15.21 13.55
CA VAL A 44 0.71 15.69 14.78
C VAL A 44 2.17 15.21 14.86
N THR A 45 2.50 14.03 14.34
CA THR A 45 3.89 13.54 14.29
C THR A 45 4.71 14.14 13.15
N GLY A 46 4.15 15.11 12.40
CA GLY A 46 4.87 15.86 11.38
C GLY A 46 5.02 15.14 10.03
N HIS A 47 4.35 14.01 9.82
CA HIS A 47 4.32 13.37 8.51
C HIS A 47 3.37 14.14 7.59
N ARG A 48 3.93 14.96 6.71
CA ARG A 48 3.21 15.66 5.63
C ARG A 48 3.42 14.93 4.32
N PHE A 49 2.33 14.52 3.69
CA PHE A 49 2.40 13.80 2.42
C PHE A 49 2.53 14.76 1.25
N SER A 50 3.42 14.39 0.33
CA SER A 50 3.59 15.02 -0.97
C SER A 50 2.82 14.26 -2.06
N HIS A 51 2.62 12.96 -1.87
CA HIS A 51 1.92 12.08 -2.79
C HIS A 51 1.08 11.08 -1.99
N VAL A 52 -0.15 10.86 -2.42
CA VAL A 52 -1.04 9.86 -1.82
C VAL A 52 -1.65 9.01 -2.93
N PHE A 53 -1.37 7.72 -2.87
CA PHE A 53 -1.97 6.71 -3.73
C PHE A 53 -2.96 5.89 -2.91
N SER A 54 -4.08 5.50 -3.52
CA SER A 54 -5.00 4.56 -2.90
C SER A 54 -5.49 3.52 -3.88
N SER A 55 -5.90 2.37 -3.34
CA SER A 55 -6.85 1.52 -4.06
C SER A 55 -8.07 2.35 -4.46
N HIS A 56 -8.63 2.05 -5.64
CA HIS A 56 -9.85 2.69 -6.10
C HIS A 56 -11.08 2.36 -5.25
N LEU A 57 -11.09 1.23 -4.54
CA LEU A 57 -12.21 0.82 -3.67
C LEU A 57 -12.43 1.82 -2.54
N GLN A 58 -13.70 2.10 -2.23
CA GLN A 58 -14.08 3.23 -1.37
C GLN A 58 -13.47 3.15 0.03
N ARG A 59 -13.31 1.94 0.60
CA ARG A 59 -12.72 1.76 1.94
C ARG A 59 -11.31 2.33 2.05
N ALA A 60 -10.49 2.11 1.02
CA ALA A 60 -9.12 2.60 0.97
C ALA A 60 -9.07 4.07 0.57
N PHE A 61 -9.83 4.45 -0.46
CA PHE A 61 -9.91 5.84 -0.92
C PHE A 61 -10.40 6.77 0.21
N ARG A 62 -11.47 6.38 0.92
CA ARG A 62 -12.03 7.20 2.00
C ARG A 62 -11.10 7.27 3.22
N THR A 63 -10.35 6.21 3.49
CA THR A 63 -9.27 6.24 4.49
C THR A 63 -8.19 7.26 4.09
N ALA A 64 -7.77 7.28 2.82
CA ALA A 64 -6.78 8.22 2.32
C ALA A 64 -7.26 9.68 2.36
N GLU A 65 -8.52 9.93 2.02
CA GLU A 65 -9.12 11.27 2.10
C GLU A 65 -9.14 11.82 3.53
N LEU A 66 -9.50 10.98 4.52
CA LEU A 66 -9.49 11.38 5.93
C LEU A 66 -8.08 11.71 6.46
N ILE A 67 -7.05 11.04 5.92
CA ILE A 67 -5.65 11.36 6.21
C ILE A 67 -5.31 12.75 5.65
N LEU A 68 -5.65 13.02 4.39
CA LEU A 68 -5.38 14.32 3.77
C LEU A 68 -6.20 15.47 4.38
N GLU A 69 -7.45 15.23 4.77
CA GLU A 69 -8.30 16.23 5.43
C GLU A 69 -7.67 16.72 6.75
N ALA A 70 -7.09 15.80 7.52
CA ALA A 70 -6.39 16.13 8.75
C ALA A 70 -5.14 17.01 8.49
N GLN A 71 -4.48 16.87 7.33
CA GLN A 71 -3.31 17.68 6.95
C GLN A 71 -3.70 19.03 6.34
N ALA A 72 -4.82 19.10 5.59
CA ALA A 72 -5.32 20.32 4.97
C ALA A 72 -5.71 21.40 6.00
N SER A 73 -6.11 20.99 7.21
CA SER A 73 -6.47 21.91 8.31
C SER A 73 -5.30 22.77 8.83
N THR A 74 -4.10 22.61 8.26
CA THR A 74 -2.87 23.31 8.70
C THR A 74 -2.22 24.16 7.61
N VAL A 75 -2.79 24.23 6.41
CA VAL A 75 -2.22 24.94 5.25
C VAL A 75 -3.07 26.18 4.94
N SER A 76 -2.40 27.30 4.65
CA SER A 76 -3.04 28.55 4.19
C SER A 76 -3.72 28.35 2.84
N THR A 77 -4.80 29.10 2.58
CA THR A 77 -5.79 28.91 1.50
C THR A 77 -5.30 29.01 0.05
N ASN A 78 -3.99 29.18 -0.19
CA ASN A 78 -3.43 29.48 -1.51
C ASN A 78 -2.62 28.34 -2.16
N ASP A 79 -2.39 27.22 -1.46
CA ASP A 79 -1.71 26.06 -2.06
C ASP A 79 -2.73 25.13 -2.76
N GLU A 80 -2.35 24.60 -3.92
CA GLU A 80 -3.12 23.54 -4.59
C GLU A 80 -3.31 22.35 -3.65
N ARG A 81 -4.57 21.98 -3.41
CA ARG A 81 -4.90 20.89 -2.50
C ARG A 81 -4.42 19.56 -3.09
N LEU A 82 -3.46 18.92 -2.43
CA LEU A 82 -3.02 17.56 -2.75
C LEU A 82 -4.23 16.62 -2.86
N GLN A 83 -4.31 15.87 -3.96
CA GLN A 83 -5.37 14.91 -4.23
C GLN A 83 -4.87 13.47 -4.09
N VAL A 84 -5.79 12.55 -3.80
CA VAL A 84 -5.49 11.11 -3.78
C VAL A 84 -5.56 10.56 -5.20
N LYS A 85 -4.47 9.96 -5.68
CA LYS A 85 -4.47 9.21 -6.94
C LYS A 85 -5.04 7.80 -6.72
N ARG A 86 -6.24 7.55 -7.23
CA ARG A 86 -6.94 6.26 -7.14
C ARG A 86 -6.46 5.30 -8.23
N LEU A 87 -6.06 4.09 -7.85
CA LEU A 87 -5.46 3.13 -8.77
C LEU A 87 -6.09 1.73 -8.62
N PRO A 88 -6.59 1.12 -9.72
CA PRO A 88 -7.01 -0.27 -9.74
C PRO A 88 -5.89 -1.25 -9.36
N LEU A 89 -4.64 -0.93 -9.72
CA LEU A 89 -3.46 -1.74 -9.39
C LEU A 89 -3.35 -2.04 -7.89
N LEU A 90 -3.81 -1.14 -7.02
CA LEU A 90 -3.74 -1.27 -5.55
C LEU A 90 -4.94 -1.99 -4.93
N MET A 91 -5.82 -2.65 -5.71
CA MET A 91 -6.94 -3.45 -5.20
C MET A 91 -6.47 -4.63 -4.34
N GLU A 92 -7.32 -5.12 -3.42
CA GLU A 92 -7.04 -6.37 -2.72
C GLU A 92 -7.00 -7.54 -3.71
N GLN A 93 -6.51 -8.70 -3.27
CA GLN A 93 -6.69 -9.96 -4.01
C GLN A 93 -8.15 -10.11 -4.45
N ASP A 94 -8.42 -10.35 -5.73
CA ASP A 94 -9.77 -10.74 -6.17
C ASP A 94 -10.07 -12.17 -5.70
N PHE A 95 -11.11 -12.35 -4.90
CA PHE A 95 -11.49 -13.68 -4.40
C PHE A 95 -12.43 -14.42 -5.36
N GLY A 96 -12.77 -13.83 -6.51
CA GLY A 96 -13.60 -14.46 -7.54
C GLY A 96 -14.93 -14.95 -6.97
N PHE A 97 -15.22 -16.24 -7.14
CA PHE A 97 -16.44 -16.87 -6.63
C PHE A 97 -16.64 -16.73 -5.11
N PHE A 98 -15.59 -16.45 -4.34
CA PHE A 98 -15.68 -16.36 -2.88
C PHE A 98 -16.02 -14.98 -2.34
N GLU A 99 -16.07 -13.94 -3.18
CA GLU A 99 -16.48 -12.60 -2.77
C GLU A 99 -17.81 -12.60 -1.99
N GLY A 100 -17.85 -11.92 -0.85
CA GLY A 100 -19.03 -11.85 0.03
C GLY A 100 -19.34 -13.11 0.84
N LYS A 101 -18.55 -14.19 0.72
CA LYS A 101 -18.74 -15.41 1.53
C LYS A 101 -17.93 -15.37 2.81
N LYS A 102 -18.38 -16.08 3.84
CA LYS A 102 -17.67 -16.18 5.12
C LYS A 102 -16.27 -16.79 4.92
N TRP A 103 -15.31 -16.29 5.69
CA TRP A 103 -13.98 -16.90 5.73
C TRP A 103 -14.07 -18.36 6.15
N TYR A 104 -13.48 -19.22 5.34
CA TYR A 104 -13.41 -20.64 5.62
C TYR A 104 -12.22 -20.91 6.54
N GLN A 105 -12.48 -21.58 7.65
CA GLN A 105 -11.42 -22.09 8.51
C GLN A 105 -11.03 -23.49 8.05
N LYS A 106 -9.73 -23.78 8.04
CA LYS A 106 -9.23 -25.12 7.77
C LYS A 106 -9.80 -26.08 8.84
N PRO A 107 -10.47 -27.18 8.47
CA PRO A 107 -10.84 -28.21 9.43
C PRO A 107 -9.58 -28.76 10.12
N PRO A 108 -9.57 -28.94 11.46
CA PRO A 108 -8.45 -29.55 12.16
C PRO A 108 -8.09 -30.90 11.53
N GLY A 109 -6.82 -31.09 11.15
CA GLY A 109 -6.31 -32.34 10.56
C GLY A 109 -6.43 -32.48 9.04
N GLY A 110 -7.00 -31.52 8.30
CA GLY A 110 -7.06 -31.58 6.84
C GLY A 110 -5.68 -31.47 6.15
N ALA A 111 -5.42 -32.27 5.11
CA ALA A 111 -4.19 -32.18 4.33
C ALA A 111 -4.13 -30.90 3.45
N LYS A 112 -5.29 -30.49 2.90
CA LYS A 112 -5.44 -29.30 2.07
C LYS A 112 -5.67 -28.04 2.92
N SER A 113 -5.31 -26.87 2.38
CA SER A 113 -5.81 -25.61 2.92
C SER A 113 -7.34 -25.53 2.73
N GLY A 114 -8.04 -24.78 3.58
CA GLY A 114 -9.49 -24.59 3.43
C GLY A 114 -9.88 -23.99 2.07
N LYS A 115 -8.98 -23.22 1.44
CA LYS A 115 -9.17 -22.63 0.11
C LYS A 115 -9.13 -23.68 -1.00
N GLU A 116 -8.16 -24.58 -0.97
CA GLU A 116 -8.01 -25.63 -1.99
C GLU A 116 -9.16 -26.64 -1.94
N ALA A 117 -9.55 -27.07 -0.74
CA ALA A 117 -10.68 -27.98 -0.58
C ALA A 117 -11.98 -27.39 -1.15
N HIS A 118 -12.29 -26.13 -0.83
CA HIS A 118 -13.48 -25.48 -1.35
C HIS A 118 -13.41 -25.16 -2.84
N ARG A 119 -12.23 -24.83 -3.38
CA ARG A 119 -12.08 -24.70 -4.83
C ARG A 119 -12.47 -26.00 -5.52
N ASP A 120 -11.93 -27.13 -5.08
CA ASP A 120 -12.21 -28.44 -5.69
C ASP A 120 -13.70 -28.81 -5.62
N GLU A 121 -14.37 -28.44 -4.52
CA GLU A 121 -15.81 -28.64 -4.35
C GLU A 121 -16.66 -27.76 -5.29
N ASN A 122 -16.20 -26.55 -5.61
CA ASN A 122 -17.01 -25.54 -6.29
C ASN A 122 -16.61 -25.29 -7.74
N VAL A 123 -15.49 -25.82 -8.22
CA VAL A 123 -14.96 -25.56 -9.58
C VAL A 123 -15.94 -25.91 -10.70
N ASN A 124 -16.83 -26.89 -10.47
CA ASN A 124 -17.86 -27.31 -11.43
C ASN A 124 -19.17 -26.52 -11.31
N THR A 125 -19.24 -25.52 -10.43
CA THR A 125 -20.43 -24.67 -10.25
C THR A 125 -20.53 -23.69 -11.42
N PRO A 126 -21.70 -23.56 -12.08
CA PRO A 126 -21.90 -22.54 -13.10
C PRO A 126 -21.55 -21.13 -12.57
N GLY A 127 -20.71 -20.40 -13.31
CA GLY A 127 -20.26 -19.06 -12.92
C GLY A 127 -19.12 -19.02 -11.89
N PHE A 128 -18.45 -20.16 -11.63
CA PHE A 128 -17.23 -20.17 -10.83
C PHE A 128 -16.14 -19.34 -11.51
N VAL A 129 -15.56 -18.41 -10.77
CA VAL A 129 -14.38 -17.63 -11.14
C VAL A 129 -13.31 -17.93 -10.10
N ASP A 130 -12.12 -18.31 -10.55
CA ASP A 130 -11.00 -18.62 -9.65
C ASP A 130 -10.51 -17.36 -8.93
N MET A 131 -9.83 -17.55 -7.81
CA MET A 131 -9.20 -16.45 -7.10
C MET A 131 -7.99 -15.92 -7.89
N GLU A 132 -7.72 -14.62 -7.77
CA GLU A 132 -6.51 -14.01 -8.31
C GLU A 132 -5.26 -14.74 -7.80
N THR A 133 -4.36 -15.08 -8.72
CA THR A 133 -3.12 -15.79 -8.42
C THR A 133 -2.11 -14.90 -7.71
N LYS A 134 -1.10 -15.50 -7.07
CA LYS A 134 -0.01 -14.75 -6.44
C LYS A 134 0.84 -14.02 -7.48
N GLU A 135 0.96 -14.62 -8.66
CA GLU A 135 1.68 -14.15 -9.82
C GLU A 135 1.00 -12.89 -10.39
N SER A 136 -0.32 -12.93 -10.62
CA SER A 136 -1.11 -11.76 -11.03
C SER A 136 -0.97 -10.59 -10.05
N MET A 137 -1.07 -10.87 -8.75
CA MET A 137 -0.84 -9.84 -7.72
C MET A 137 0.58 -9.28 -7.77
N ALA A 138 1.59 -10.10 -8.01
CA ALA A 138 2.97 -9.67 -8.11
C ALA A 138 3.20 -8.78 -9.34
N GLU A 139 2.66 -9.16 -10.50
CA GLU A 139 2.75 -8.40 -11.76
C GLU A 139 2.13 -7.00 -11.62
N ARG A 140 0.94 -6.89 -11.04
CA ARG A 140 0.32 -5.55 -10.84
C ARG A 140 1.00 -4.71 -9.77
N MET A 141 1.66 -5.33 -8.79
CA MET A 141 2.49 -4.60 -7.83
C MET A 141 3.79 -4.12 -8.47
N ASP A 142 4.40 -4.91 -9.35
CA ASP A 142 5.53 -4.47 -10.16
C ASP A 142 5.13 -3.30 -11.06
N ALA A 143 4.01 -3.38 -11.76
CA ALA A 143 3.49 -2.28 -12.56
C ALA A 143 3.27 -1.01 -11.72
N PHE A 144 2.70 -1.13 -10.51
CA PHE A 144 2.56 0.00 -9.60
C PHE A 144 3.92 0.60 -9.19
N LEU A 145 4.91 -0.25 -8.89
CA LEU A 145 6.25 0.20 -8.52
C LEU A 145 6.90 0.97 -9.68
N ASP A 146 6.88 0.38 -10.88
CA ASP A 146 7.56 0.90 -12.06
C ASP A 146 6.89 2.19 -12.59
N GLU A 147 5.56 2.26 -12.57
CA GLU A 147 4.82 3.40 -13.14
C GLU A 147 4.59 4.55 -12.16
N HIS A 148 4.67 4.31 -10.85
CA HIS A 148 4.25 5.30 -9.85
C HIS A 148 5.23 5.52 -8.71
N LEU A 149 5.84 4.48 -8.13
CA LEU A 149 6.69 4.68 -6.95
C LEU A 149 8.14 4.98 -7.32
N ILE A 150 8.75 4.17 -8.18
CA ILE A 150 10.15 4.31 -8.60
C ILE A 150 10.41 5.64 -9.33
N PRO A 151 9.52 6.14 -10.22
CA PRO A 151 9.73 7.45 -10.83
C PRO A 151 9.79 8.59 -9.80
N LEU A 152 9.20 8.43 -8.61
CA LEU A 152 9.34 9.40 -7.53
C LEU A 152 10.69 9.31 -6.82
N LEU A 153 11.53 8.30 -7.08
CA LEU A 153 12.87 8.15 -6.51
C LEU A 153 13.97 8.65 -7.47
N ASP A 154 13.67 8.78 -8.77
CA ASP A 154 14.61 9.16 -9.83
C ASP A 154 15.00 10.64 -9.82
N ASP A 155 16.24 10.94 -10.23
CA ASP A 155 16.80 12.28 -10.46
C ASP A 155 16.46 13.32 -9.38
N ARG A 156 16.81 12.97 -8.12
CA ARG A 156 16.51 13.83 -6.97
C ARG A 156 17.75 14.45 -6.32
N PRO A 157 17.67 15.75 -5.99
CA PRO A 157 18.55 16.37 -5.01
C PRO A 157 18.54 15.59 -3.69
N LEU A 158 19.70 15.49 -3.03
CA LEU A 158 19.87 14.75 -1.77
C LEU A 158 18.99 15.28 -0.62
N ASP A 159 18.52 16.52 -0.72
CA ASP A 159 17.72 17.23 0.28
C ASP A 159 16.20 17.20 0.03
N ASP A 160 15.71 16.61 -1.07
CA ASP A 160 14.26 16.49 -1.34
C ASP A 160 13.58 15.49 -0.38
N LYS A 161 12.98 16.04 0.68
CA LYS A 161 12.21 15.28 1.68
C LYS A 161 10.77 15.05 1.24
N ARG A 162 10.55 14.02 0.42
CA ARG A 162 9.19 13.53 0.12
C ARG A 162 8.70 12.53 1.14
N SER A 163 7.43 12.67 1.54
CA SER A 163 6.67 11.59 2.17
C SER A 163 5.56 11.12 1.23
N VAL A 164 5.44 9.81 1.06
CA VAL A 164 4.45 9.15 0.19
C VAL A 164 3.58 8.23 1.03
N ALA A 165 2.27 8.30 0.85
CA ALA A 165 1.32 7.35 1.43
C ALA A 165 0.70 6.45 0.35
N ILE A 166 0.62 5.16 0.64
CA ILE A 166 -0.07 4.16 -0.17
C ILE A 166 -1.13 3.50 0.71
N VAL A 167 -2.40 3.78 0.45
CA VAL A 167 -3.53 3.25 1.21
C VAL A 167 -4.19 2.10 0.45
N SER A 168 -4.13 0.89 1.01
CA SER A 168 -4.57 -0.34 0.34
C SER A 168 -5.06 -1.39 1.35
N HIS A 169 -4.85 -2.68 1.07
CA HIS A 169 -5.49 -3.81 1.75
C HIS A 169 -4.46 -4.82 2.26
N GLY A 170 -4.88 -5.75 3.11
CA GLY A 170 -3.94 -6.56 3.89
C GLY A 170 -3.06 -7.48 3.04
N ILE A 171 -3.65 -8.26 2.13
CA ILE A 171 -2.89 -9.24 1.34
C ILE A 171 -2.02 -8.50 0.35
N ILE A 172 -2.59 -7.56 -0.40
CA ILE A 172 -1.85 -6.85 -1.43
C ILE A 172 -0.71 -5.99 -0.86
N LEU A 173 -0.83 -5.42 0.35
CA LEU A 173 0.29 -4.71 0.98
C LEU A 173 1.45 -5.65 1.32
N SER A 174 1.18 -6.89 1.72
CA SER A 174 2.21 -7.91 1.91
C SER A 174 2.85 -8.35 0.58
N VAL A 175 2.13 -8.30 -0.53
CA VAL A 175 2.70 -8.52 -1.87
C VAL A 175 3.57 -7.33 -2.26
N LEU A 176 3.04 -6.11 -2.15
CA LEU A 176 3.75 -4.87 -2.45
C LEU A 176 5.07 -4.78 -1.69
N TRP A 177 5.06 -5.10 -0.39
CA TRP A 177 6.27 -5.12 0.42
C TRP A 177 7.33 -6.08 -0.15
N ARG A 178 6.96 -7.32 -0.49
CA ARG A 178 7.90 -8.30 -1.06
C ARG A 178 8.41 -7.87 -2.44
N ARG A 179 7.56 -7.25 -3.26
CA ARG A 179 7.97 -6.72 -4.57
C ARG A 179 8.92 -5.54 -4.43
N LEU A 180 8.63 -4.61 -3.51
CA LEU A 180 9.53 -3.50 -3.18
C LEU A 180 10.85 -4.01 -2.63
N LEU A 181 10.83 -4.98 -1.71
CA LEU A 181 12.04 -5.58 -1.15
C LEU A 181 12.92 -6.20 -2.25
N ALA A 182 12.31 -6.82 -3.27
CA ALA A 182 13.03 -7.34 -4.43
C ALA A 182 13.60 -6.26 -5.37
N ARG A 183 13.21 -4.99 -5.21
CA ARG A 183 13.77 -3.82 -5.90
C ARG A 183 14.83 -3.09 -5.07
N LEU A 184 14.99 -3.44 -3.79
CA LEU A 184 15.99 -2.86 -2.91
C LEU A 184 17.29 -3.69 -2.95
N PRO A 185 18.47 -3.05 -2.79
CA PRO A 185 19.73 -3.78 -2.83
C PRO A 185 19.81 -4.82 -1.72
N PRO A 186 20.49 -5.96 -1.94
CA PRO A 186 20.71 -6.95 -0.89
C PRO A 186 21.36 -6.32 0.35
N LYS A 187 20.87 -6.69 1.54
CA LYS A 187 21.37 -6.18 2.84
C LYS A 187 21.25 -4.66 3.06
N SER A 188 20.51 -3.94 2.22
CA SER A 188 20.28 -2.49 2.36
C SER A 188 19.12 -2.12 3.28
N VAL A 189 18.35 -3.12 3.72
CA VAL A 189 17.15 -2.94 4.53
C VAL A 189 17.40 -3.37 5.95
N THR A 190 17.20 -2.46 6.90
CA THR A 190 17.42 -2.73 8.32
C THR A 190 16.21 -2.30 9.15
N PRO A 191 15.76 -3.11 10.13
CA PRO A 191 14.78 -2.65 11.10
C PRO A 191 15.40 -1.65 12.08
N SER A 192 14.62 -0.66 12.51
CA SER A 192 15.00 0.22 13.61
C SER A 192 15.08 -0.55 14.94
N VAL A 193 15.79 0.01 15.92
CA VAL A 193 15.89 -0.57 17.27
C VAL A 193 14.51 -0.80 17.88
N GLN A 194 13.60 0.16 17.70
CA GLN A 194 12.22 0.08 18.21
C GLN A 194 11.43 -1.08 17.59
N VAL A 195 11.64 -1.36 16.30
CA VAL A 195 11.01 -2.52 15.63
C VAL A 195 11.54 -3.84 16.19
N LEU A 196 12.84 -3.93 16.43
CA LEU A 196 13.46 -5.12 17.02
C LEU A 196 12.98 -5.38 18.44
N GLU A 197 12.81 -4.35 19.26
CA GLU A 197 12.33 -4.46 20.65
C GLU A 197 10.87 -4.91 20.75
N THR A 198 10.04 -4.50 19.79
CA THR A 198 8.60 -4.79 19.80
C THR A 198 8.22 -6.08 19.07
N SER A 199 9.14 -6.64 18.27
CA SER A 199 8.89 -7.82 17.44
C SER A 199 9.48 -9.09 18.07
N ARG A 200 8.62 -10.03 18.50
CA ARG A 200 9.07 -11.32 19.06
C ARG A 200 9.80 -12.21 18.04
N SER A 201 9.44 -12.11 16.76
CA SER A 201 10.07 -12.83 15.65
C SER A 201 9.98 -11.96 14.40
N PHE A 202 11.05 -11.23 14.08
CA PHE A 202 11.10 -10.39 12.89
C PHE A 202 11.65 -11.20 11.70
N GLN A 203 10.86 -11.29 10.63
CA GLN A 203 11.31 -11.84 9.34
C GLN A 203 11.10 -10.78 8.28
N LEU A 204 12.16 -10.42 7.56
CA LEU A 204 12.15 -9.27 6.66
C LEU A 204 11.12 -9.43 5.55
N GLU A 205 10.97 -10.63 4.99
CA GLU A 205 10.04 -10.96 3.92
C GLU A 205 8.58 -11.09 4.42
N HIS A 206 8.40 -11.29 5.73
CA HIS A 206 7.12 -11.62 6.36
C HIS A 206 6.88 -10.77 7.63
N LEU A 207 6.53 -9.49 7.43
CA LEU A 207 6.29 -8.52 8.51
C LEU A 207 5.01 -8.80 9.35
N GLY A 208 4.34 -9.94 9.14
CA GLY A 208 3.12 -10.33 9.84
C GLY A 208 1.83 -9.77 9.24
N GLY A 209 0.78 -9.73 10.06
CA GLY A 209 -0.56 -9.31 9.64
C GLY A 209 -0.78 -7.80 9.75
N TRP A 210 -1.61 -7.26 8.86
CA TRP A 210 -2.00 -5.86 8.85
C TRP A 210 -3.29 -5.66 9.63
N SER A 211 -3.31 -4.79 10.64
CA SER A 211 -4.56 -4.36 11.28
C SER A 211 -5.24 -3.26 10.47
N ASN A 212 -6.55 -3.06 10.61
CA ASN A 212 -7.20 -1.90 10.00
C ASN A 212 -6.55 -0.60 10.49
N THR A 213 -6.22 0.31 9.56
CA THR A 213 -5.39 1.52 9.79
C THR A 213 -4.00 1.28 10.39
N GLY A 214 -3.55 0.02 10.44
CA GLY A 214 -2.16 -0.30 10.71
C GLY A 214 -1.29 0.13 9.54
N TYR A 215 -0.10 0.65 9.84
CA TYR A 215 0.82 1.13 8.83
C TYR A 215 2.24 0.58 9.00
N LEU A 216 2.94 0.47 7.87
CA LEU A 216 4.39 0.31 7.78
C LEU A 216 4.98 1.66 7.44
N GLU A 217 6.01 2.08 8.18
CA GLU A 217 6.80 3.27 7.87
C GLU A 217 8.21 2.87 7.46
N LEU A 218 8.66 3.42 6.33
CA LEU A 218 9.99 3.21 5.78
C LEU A 218 10.69 4.57 5.60
N SER A 219 11.98 4.61 5.92
CA SER A 219 12.87 5.73 5.64
C SER A 219 13.88 5.30 4.58
N LEU A 220 13.69 5.80 3.35
CA LEU A 220 14.55 5.53 2.21
C LEU A 220 15.56 6.67 2.05
N GLN A 221 16.85 6.34 2.00
CA GLN A 221 17.95 7.29 1.86
C GLN A 221 18.82 6.93 0.67
N LYS A 222 19.10 7.92 -0.18
CA LYS A 222 20.07 7.78 -1.27
C LYS A 222 21.47 7.91 -0.68
N GLN A 223 22.31 6.91 -0.90
CA GLN A 223 23.72 6.94 -0.56
C GLN A 223 24.48 7.77 -1.61
N PRO A 224 25.54 8.50 -1.22
CA PRO A 224 26.46 9.06 -2.18
C PRO A 224 27.05 7.93 -3.01
N SER A 225 27.08 8.08 -4.34
CA SER A 225 27.83 7.16 -5.18
C SER A 225 29.30 7.18 -4.75
N PRO A 226 29.98 6.02 -4.66
CA PRO A 226 31.42 6.03 -4.50
C PRO A 226 32.04 6.81 -5.67
N PRO A 227 33.12 7.59 -5.45
CA PRO A 227 33.78 8.31 -6.54
C PRO A 227 34.17 7.30 -7.63
N PRO A 228 34.07 7.67 -8.93
CA PRO A 228 34.42 6.78 -10.01
C PRO A 228 35.85 6.27 -9.77
N GLN A 229 35.97 4.96 -9.58
CA GLN A 229 37.26 4.31 -9.61
C GLN A 229 37.74 4.45 -11.04
N ASN A 230 38.88 5.12 -11.24
CA ASN A 230 39.51 5.24 -12.55
C ASN A 230 39.68 3.83 -13.14
N GLU A 231 38.82 3.47 -14.08
CA GLU A 231 39.06 2.32 -14.93
C GLU A 231 40.36 2.61 -15.70
N VAL A 232 41.38 1.81 -15.40
CA VAL A 232 42.58 1.73 -16.21
C VAL A 232 42.10 1.30 -17.60
N LYS A 233 42.13 2.23 -18.56
CA LYS A 233 41.94 1.91 -19.98
C LYS A 233 43.06 0.96 -20.38
N ASP A 234 42.71 -0.31 -20.55
CA ASP A 234 43.55 -1.26 -21.27
C ASP A 234 43.30 -1.04 -22.77
N ASP A 235 44.29 -0.44 -23.41
CA ASP A 235 44.25 0.04 -24.77
C ASP A 235 44.74 -1.10 -25.68
N SER A 236 43.84 -2.00 -26.10
CA SER A 236 44.09 -2.84 -27.27
C SER A 236 42.82 -3.49 -27.84
N SER A 237 42.30 -2.93 -28.94
CA SER A 237 42.09 -3.65 -30.20
C SER A 237 41.30 -2.80 -31.20
N THR A 238 42.01 -2.41 -32.25
CA THR A 238 41.49 -2.01 -33.56
C THR A 238 40.60 -3.10 -34.16
N SER A 239 39.48 -2.72 -34.81
CA SER A 239 39.17 -3.05 -36.23
C SER A 239 37.75 -2.65 -36.67
N LEU A 240 37.73 -1.77 -37.68
CA LEU A 240 36.88 -1.75 -38.89
C LEU A 240 35.39 -1.38 -38.80
N GLU A 241 35.11 -0.19 -39.33
CA GLU A 241 33.84 0.24 -39.92
C GLU A 241 33.54 -0.51 -41.23
N VAL A 242 32.28 -0.90 -41.43
CA VAL A 242 31.61 -0.93 -42.74
C VAL A 242 30.14 -0.54 -42.52
N GLY A 243 29.69 0.54 -43.16
CA GLY A 243 28.29 0.95 -43.15
C GLY A 243 27.47 0.27 -44.25
N LEU A 244 26.16 0.19 -44.04
CA LEU A 244 25.16 0.40 -45.10
C LEU A 244 23.77 0.66 -44.48
N ALA A 245 23.16 1.77 -44.86
CA ALA A 245 21.78 2.12 -44.54
C ALA A 245 20.79 1.29 -45.38
N LYS A 246 19.63 0.96 -44.80
CA LYS A 246 18.36 0.86 -45.52
C LYS A 246 17.17 1.01 -44.55
N THR A 247 16.34 1.98 -44.90
CA THR A 247 15.00 2.27 -44.39
C THR A 247 14.01 1.17 -44.78
N ASP A 248 13.13 0.78 -43.86
CA ASP A 248 11.74 0.42 -44.17
C ASP A 248 10.88 0.62 -42.92
N GLU A 249 9.88 1.48 -43.04
CA GLU A 249 8.85 1.76 -42.03
C GLU A 249 7.80 0.63 -42.03
N LEU A 250 7.62 -0.02 -40.89
CA LEU A 250 6.50 -0.91 -40.58
C LEU A 250 6.06 -0.64 -39.11
N PRO A 251 4.76 -0.84 -38.80
CA PRO A 251 4.04 -0.07 -37.79
C PRO A 251 4.52 -0.36 -36.36
N GLU A 252 4.40 0.64 -35.48
CA GLU A 252 4.70 0.55 -34.04
C GLU A 252 3.99 -0.62 -33.38
N GLU A 253 4.66 -1.78 -33.34
CA GLU A 253 4.39 -2.79 -32.33
C GLU A 253 4.77 -2.19 -30.98
N ILE A 254 3.77 -2.05 -30.11
CA ILE A 254 3.98 -1.74 -28.69
C ILE A 254 5.05 -2.72 -28.19
N PRO A 255 6.25 -2.25 -27.80
CA PRO A 255 7.30 -3.16 -27.43
C PRO A 255 6.80 -4.01 -26.25
N PRO A 256 7.09 -5.32 -26.23
CA PRO A 256 6.75 -6.15 -25.08
C PRO A 256 7.33 -5.46 -23.86
N ARG A 257 6.48 -5.11 -22.88
CA ARG A 257 6.91 -4.54 -21.60
C ARG A 257 7.86 -5.54 -20.97
N VAL A 258 9.15 -5.33 -21.16
CA VAL A 258 10.19 -6.01 -20.40
C VAL A 258 9.99 -5.50 -18.98
N ALA A 259 9.45 -6.36 -18.12
CA ALA A 259 9.39 -6.11 -16.68
C ALA A 259 10.82 -5.98 -16.18
N THR A 260 11.34 -4.75 -16.18
CA THR A 260 12.69 -4.48 -15.72
C THR A 260 12.65 -4.53 -14.20
N THR A 261 13.29 -5.54 -13.62
CA THR A 261 13.60 -5.69 -12.20
C THR A 261 14.64 -4.64 -11.78
N ARG A 262 14.35 -3.36 -12.00
CA ARG A 262 15.28 -2.26 -11.72
C ARG A 262 15.61 -2.26 -10.23
N ILE A 263 16.87 -2.50 -9.91
CA ILE A 263 17.36 -2.44 -8.53
C ILE A 263 17.76 -1.01 -8.19
N LEU A 264 17.30 -0.54 -7.03
CA LEU A 264 17.59 0.78 -6.48
C LEU A 264 18.99 0.79 -5.81
N HIS A 265 20.05 0.51 -6.57
CA HIS A 265 21.43 0.28 -6.09
C HIS A 265 21.95 1.30 -5.06
N GLU A 266 21.59 2.57 -5.22
CA GLU A 266 22.07 3.67 -4.38
C GLU A 266 21.18 3.92 -3.15
N TRP A 267 20.21 3.05 -2.84
CA TRP A 267 19.25 3.30 -1.76
C TRP A 267 19.44 2.34 -0.58
N THR A 268 19.41 2.90 0.62
CA THR A 268 19.22 2.16 1.87
C THR A 268 17.84 2.43 2.45
N THR A 269 17.31 1.46 3.19
CA THR A 269 15.97 1.57 3.78
C THR A 269 16.00 1.17 5.25
N VAL A 270 15.47 2.03 6.11
CA VAL A 270 15.20 1.70 7.51
C VAL A 270 13.70 1.44 7.68
N ILE A 271 13.34 0.30 8.27
CA ILE A 271 11.97 0.01 8.68
C ILE A 271 11.76 0.63 10.06
N GLU A 272 10.95 1.68 10.11
CA GLU A 272 10.78 2.52 11.28
C GLU A 272 9.63 2.04 12.16
N THR A 273 8.58 1.48 11.55
CA THR A 273 7.40 0.96 12.24
C THR A 273 6.79 -0.17 11.44
N VAL A 274 6.39 -1.27 12.10
CA VAL A 274 5.65 -2.38 11.50
C VAL A 274 4.26 -2.49 12.14
N ASN A 275 3.22 -2.39 11.32
CA ASN A 275 1.82 -2.46 11.75
C ASN A 275 1.51 -1.52 12.93
N GLY A 276 1.97 -0.26 12.82
CA GLY A 276 1.83 0.78 13.83
C GLY A 276 0.35 1.10 14.14
N LYS A 277 0.01 1.20 15.43
CA LYS A 277 -1.36 1.37 15.94
C LYS A 277 -1.48 2.31 17.14
N SER A 278 -0.46 3.12 17.38
CA SER A 278 -0.44 4.07 18.50
C SER A 278 -1.66 5.01 18.49
N HIS A 279 -2.16 5.39 17.31
CA HIS A 279 -3.38 6.21 17.12
C HIS A 279 -4.66 5.55 17.63
N LEU A 280 -4.65 4.23 17.82
CA LEU A 280 -5.77 3.45 18.35
C LEU A 280 -5.63 3.17 19.85
N GLN A 281 -4.57 3.63 20.52
CA GLN A 281 -4.41 3.43 21.95
C GLN A 281 -5.61 4.05 22.71
N GLY A 282 -6.24 3.23 23.56
CA GLY A 282 -7.43 3.61 24.32
C GLY A 282 -8.72 3.78 23.48
N PHE A 283 -8.67 3.57 22.16
CA PHE A 283 -9.83 3.68 21.31
C PHE A 283 -10.72 2.44 21.44
N LYS A 284 -12.00 2.63 21.73
CA LYS A 284 -12.99 1.56 21.93
C LYS A 284 -14.11 1.70 20.91
N ARG A 285 -14.59 0.56 20.41
CA ARG A 285 -15.76 0.51 19.54
C ARG A 285 -17.00 1.00 20.29
N THR A 286 -17.78 1.86 19.65
CA THR A 286 -19.08 2.30 20.17
C THR A 286 -20.05 1.12 20.27
N GLY A 287 -20.68 0.98 21.44
CA GLY A 287 -21.64 -0.10 21.74
C GLY A 287 -22.98 0.03 20.98
N GLY A 288 -23.88 -0.92 21.23
CA GLY A 288 -25.24 -0.92 20.66
C GLY A 288 -25.31 -1.15 19.15
N GLY A 289 -24.30 -1.80 18.55
CA GLY A 289 -24.24 -2.06 17.11
C GLY A 289 -23.81 -0.86 16.25
N VAL A 290 -23.84 0.36 16.80
CA VAL A 290 -23.50 1.60 16.07
C VAL A 290 -22.09 1.57 15.49
N GLY A 291 -21.10 1.10 16.26
CA GLY A 291 -19.72 1.02 15.79
C GLY A 291 -19.52 0.07 14.61
N SER A 292 -20.34 -0.99 14.53
CA SER A 292 -20.29 -2.02 13.48
C SER A 292 -21.13 -1.66 12.25
N ALA A 293 -22.04 -0.69 12.36
CA ALA A 293 -22.89 -0.27 11.25
C ALA A 293 -22.08 0.48 10.20
N LYS A 294 -22.57 0.43 8.95
CA LYS A 294 -22.08 1.24 7.83
C LYS A 294 -22.00 2.71 8.26
N TYR A 295 -20.89 3.36 7.95
CA TYR A 295 -20.76 4.80 8.13
C TYR A 295 -21.68 5.55 7.16
N ASP A 296 -22.45 6.49 7.70
CA ASP A 296 -23.33 7.37 6.94
C ASP A 296 -22.92 8.81 7.22
N ALA A 297 -22.47 9.52 6.18
CA ALA A 297 -22.05 10.92 6.29
C ALA A 297 -23.20 11.86 6.70
N GLY A 298 -24.46 11.45 6.50
CA GLY A 298 -25.65 12.16 6.98
C GLY A 298 -25.90 12.03 8.48
N GLN A 299 -25.28 11.04 9.15
CA GLN A 299 -25.37 10.89 10.60
C GLN A 299 -24.54 11.98 11.28
N LYS A 300 -25.23 12.99 11.81
CA LYS A 300 -24.60 14.09 12.57
C LYS A 300 -23.96 13.53 13.83
N THR A 301 -22.70 13.91 14.07
CA THR A 301 -22.04 13.61 15.34
C THR A 301 -22.70 14.38 16.48
N LEU A 302 -22.68 13.85 17.70
CA LEU A 302 -23.16 14.58 18.90
C LEU A 302 -22.51 15.98 19.01
N ASP A 303 -21.26 16.13 18.56
CA ASP A 303 -20.55 17.41 18.51
C ASP A 303 -21.25 18.48 17.65
N THR A 304 -21.90 18.08 16.55
CA THR A 304 -22.68 19.02 15.72
C THR A 304 -23.96 19.47 16.44
N PHE A 305 -24.50 18.62 17.32
CA PHE A 305 -25.66 18.94 18.15
C PHE A 305 -25.30 19.93 19.28
N PHE A 306 -24.15 19.74 19.93
CA PHE A 306 -23.70 20.62 21.02
C PHE A 306 -23.11 21.95 20.54
N LYS A 307 -22.53 22.04 19.34
CA LYS A 307 -22.10 23.32 18.76
C LYS A 307 -23.26 24.30 18.52
N ARG A 308 -24.48 23.80 18.24
CA ARG A 308 -25.68 24.63 18.06
C ARG A 308 -26.25 25.20 19.35
N ARG A 309 -25.85 24.70 20.52
CA ARG A 309 -26.40 25.10 21.83
C ARG A 309 -25.62 26.22 22.53
N ARG A 310 -24.58 26.77 21.89
CA ARG A 310 -23.80 27.91 22.39
C ARG A 310 -24.17 29.22 21.66
N ILE A 311 -25.46 29.48 21.52
CA ILE A 311 -26.00 30.82 21.23
C ILE A 311 -27.31 30.96 22.00
N SER A 312 -27.23 31.48 23.22
CA SER A 312 -28.27 32.25 23.91
C SER A 312 -27.62 32.99 25.06
#